data_AF-A0A2N5K526-F1
#
_entry.id   AF-A0A2N5K526-F1
#
_cell.length_a   1.000
_cell.length_b   1.000
_cell.length_c   1.000
_cell.angle_alpha   90.00
_cell.angle_beta   90.00
_cell.angle_gamma   90.00
#
_symmetry.space_group_name_H-M   'P 1'
#
loop_
_entity.id
_entity.type
_entity.pdbx_description
1 polymer ?
#
loop_
_entity_poly.entity_id
_entity_poly.type
_entity_poly.pdbx_seq_one_letter_code
_entity_poly.pdbx_strand_id
1 'polypeptide(L)'
;MEQQALPDVADILTLDPQNAPAPHDDPQRSCENCGRASRPVTRKTMLLMLKPDLFDRVTEAEYRFCSNPACDVVYFTEGVGPAFVTNDLRLRVGLKAKEDPIQLCYCFGFFEADLREEIAKTGQTAIPQRIAALLKQGMCSCPTRNPSGACCLGEVTKTTKRLLGGAGAAD
;
A
#
# COMPACT_ATOMS: atom_id res chain seq x y z
N MET A 1 -34.20 -31.95 23.20
CA MET A 1 -33.64 -30.82 23.96
C MET A 1 -32.23 -30.63 23.44
N GLU A 2 -32.12 -29.71 22.48
CA GLU A 2 -30.95 -29.48 21.65
C GLU A 2 -29.89 -28.78 22.50
N GLN A 3 -28.80 -29.48 22.82
CA GLN A 3 -27.64 -28.88 23.45
C GLN A 3 -26.70 -28.47 22.31
N GLN A 4 -26.79 -27.20 21.90
CA GLN A 4 -25.79 -26.58 21.06
C GLN A 4 -24.44 -26.60 21.80
N ALA A 5 -23.50 -27.36 21.25
CA ALA A 5 -22.11 -27.28 21.63
C ALA A 5 -21.58 -25.87 21.28
N LEU A 6 -20.81 -25.29 22.20
CA LEU A 6 -20.02 -24.10 21.91
C LEU A 6 -19.02 -24.44 20.79
N PRO A 7 -18.81 -23.54 19.81
CA PRO A 7 -17.90 -23.82 18.69
C PRO A 7 -16.47 -24.08 19.19
N ASP A 8 -15.77 -24.96 18.48
CA ASP A 8 -14.37 -25.29 18.71
C ASP A 8 -13.50 -24.02 18.60
N VAL A 9 -12.47 -23.91 19.45
CA VAL A 9 -11.49 -22.81 19.41
C VAL A 9 -10.78 -22.75 18.05
N ALA A 10 -10.71 -23.87 17.32
CA ALA A 10 -10.23 -23.92 15.93
C ALA A 10 -11.16 -23.22 14.92
N ASP A 11 -12.48 -23.19 15.16
CA ASP A 11 -13.47 -22.57 14.27
C ASP A 11 -13.59 -21.05 14.47
N ILE A 12 -13.04 -20.52 15.58
CA ILE A 12 -12.97 -19.08 15.86
C ILE A 12 -11.73 -18.43 15.20
N LEU A 13 -10.80 -19.22 14.65
CA LEU A 13 -9.49 -18.75 14.16
C LEU A 13 -9.19 -19.03 12.68
N THR A 14 -10.15 -19.44 11.86
CA THR A 14 -9.94 -19.49 10.41
C THR A 14 -10.38 -18.17 9.77
N LEU A 15 -9.43 -17.24 9.73
CA LEU A 15 -9.22 -16.15 8.77
C LEU A 15 -8.50 -15.03 9.53
N ASP A 16 -7.24 -15.28 9.94
CA ASP A 16 -6.36 -14.17 10.30
C ASP A 16 -5.83 -13.54 9.00
N PRO A 17 -6.31 -12.34 8.59
CA PRO A 17 -5.85 -11.66 7.39
C PRO A 17 -4.37 -11.22 7.46
N GLN A 18 -3.69 -11.42 8.58
CA GLN A 18 -2.28 -11.04 8.75
C GLN A 18 -1.29 -12.00 8.08
N ASN A 19 -1.73 -13.20 7.65
CA ASN A 19 -0.87 -14.20 7.01
C ASN A 19 -1.13 -14.39 5.50
N ALA A 20 -2.01 -13.60 4.90
CA ALA A 20 -2.22 -13.64 3.45
C ALA A 20 -0.94 -13.15 2.71
N PRO A 21 -0.56 -13.79 1.59
CA PRO A 21 0.56 -13.31 0.78
C PRO A 21 0.32 -11.86 0.37
N ALA A 22 1.37 -11.03 0.44
CA ALA A 22 1.25 -9.62 0.12
C ALA A 22 0.73 -9.44 -1.32
N PRO A 23 -0.17 -8.48 -1.59
CA PRO A 23 -0.65 -8.27 -2.95
C PRO A 23 0.51 -7.84 -3.85
N HIS A 24 0.59 -8.46 -5.03
CA HIS A 24 1.61 -8.21 -6.05
C HIS A 24 0.96 -7.78 -7.37
N ASP A 25 1.70 -7.04 -8.21
CA ASP A 25 1.20 -6.62 -9.51
C ASP A 25 1.09 -7.83 -10.46
N ASP A 26 -0.06 -7.96 -11.11
CA ASP A 26 -0.37 -8.97 -12.11
C ASP A 26 -0.33 -8.33 -13.52
N PRO A 27 0.60 -8.74 -14.40
CA PRO A 27 0.67 -8.24 -15.77
C PRO A 27 -0.56 -8.52 -16.62
N GLN A 28 -1.35 -9.54 -16.28
CA GLN A 28 -2.58 -9.90 -17.02
C GLN A 28 -3.78 -9.03 -16.61
N ARG A 29 -3.69 -8.34 -15.48
CA ARG A 29 -4.73 -7.46 -14.96
C ARG A 29 -4.21 -6.03 -14.96
N SER A 30 -4.55 -5.28 -16.00
CA SER A 30 -4.03 -3.93 -16.21
C SER A 30 -5.07 -2.85 -15.86
N CYS A 31 -4.56 -1.67 -15.50
CA CYS A 31 -5.39 -0.49 -15.31
C CYS A 31 -5.91 0.00 -16.67
N GLU A 32 -7.22 0.11 -16.82
CA GLU A 32 -7.86 0.53 -18.08
C GLU A 32 -7.42 1.92 -18.53
N ASN A 33 -7.06 2.81 -17.59
CA ASN A 33 -6.60 4.16 -17.92
C ASN A 33 -5.16 4.22 -18.46
N CYS A 34 -4.25 3.36 -18.01
CA CYS A 34 -2.82 3.48 -18.37
C CYS A 34 -2.17 2.19 -18.89
N GLY A 35 -2.90 1.09 -19.00
CA GLY A 35 -2.44 -0.20 -19.50
C GLY A 35 -1.35 -0.90 -18.67
N ARG A 36 -1.03 -0.41 -17.47
CA ARG A 36 0.02 -0.99 -16.61
C ARG A 36 -0.55 -2.03 -15.66
N ALA A 37 0.28 -3.00 -15.30
CA ALA A 37 -0.02 -4.02 -14.30
C ALA A 37 -0.54 -3.41 -12.99
N SER A 38 -1.44 -4.13 -12.35
CA SER A 38 -2.12 -3.71 -11.12
C SER A 38 -2.17 -4.86 -10.13
N ARG A 39 -2.44 -4.58 -8.85
CA ARG A 39 -2.53 -5.59 -7.79
C ARG A 39 -3.90 -5.60 -7.14
N PRO A 40 -4.40 -6.74 -6.62
CA PRO A 40 -5.66 -6.76 -5.89
C PRO A 40 -5.57 -5.91 -4.62
N VAL A 41 -6.70 -5.32 -4.22
CA VAL A 41 -6.83 -4.56 -2.97
C VAL A 41 -8.15 -4.89 -2.31
N THR A 42 -8.16 -5.00 -0.99
CA THR A 42 -9.40 -5.31 -0.27
C THR A 42 -10.34 -4.10 -0.23
N ARG A 43 -11.64 -4.36 -0.26
CA ARG A 43 -12.68 -3.33 -0.03
C ARG A 43 -12.45 -2.57 1.28
N LYS A 44 -12.02 -3.27 2.34
CA LYS A 44 -11.65 -2.67 3.63
C LYS A 44 -10.52 -1.64 3.49
N THR A 45 -9.44 -2.00 2.79
CA THR A 45 -8.32 -1.06 2.52
C THR A 45 -8.85 0.18 1.82
N MET A 46 -9.63 0.01 0.75
CA MET A 46 -10.16 1.14 -0.03
C MET A 46 -11.03 2.07 0.81
N LEU A 47 -12.01 1.54 1.54
CA LEU A 47 -12.90 2.34 2.38
C LEU A 47 -12.14 3.12 3.47
N LEU A 48 -11.02 2.58 3.97
CA LEU A 48 -10.15 3.29 4.91
C LEU A 48 -9.33 4.42 4.25
N MET A 49 -9.27 4.50 2.93
CA MET A 49 -8.54 5.52 2.18
C MET A 49 -9.44 6.54 1.49
N LEU A 50 -10.62 6.12 1.04
CA LEU A 50 -11.56 6.97 0.31
C LEU A 50 -12.15 8.06 1.20
N LYS A 51 -12.55 9.17 0.57
CA LYS A 51 -13.40 10.15 1.23
C LYS A 51 -14.80 9.56 1.49
N PRO A 52 -15.43 9.83 2.64
CA PRO A 52 -16.67 9.17 3.04
C PRO A 52 -17.85 9.38 2.08
N ASP A 53 -17.90 10.52 1.37
CA ASP A 53 -18.93 10.85 0.37
C ASP A 53 -18.92 9.92 -0.85
N LEU A 54 -17.86 9.12 -1.01
CA LEU A 54 -17.72 8.18 -2.12
C LEU A 54 -18.08 6.74 -1.75
N PHE A 55 -18.49 6.46 -0.51
CA PHE A 55 -18.75 5.09 -0.04
C PHE A 55 -19.91 4.43 -0.79
N ASP A 56 -20.94 5.18 -1.16
CA ASP A 56 -22.09 4.66 -1.92
C ASP A 56 -21.72 4.25 -3.35
N ARG A 57 -20.58 4.73 -3.87
CA ARG A 57 -20.04 4.28 -5.17
C ARG A 57 -19.32 2.94 -5.07
N VAL A 58 -18.95 2.48 -3.87
CA VAL A 58 -18.19 1.23 -3.67
C VAL A 58 -19.12 0.03 -3.69
N THR A 59 -19.08 -0.72 -4.79
CA THR A 59 -19.80 -1.98 -5.00
C THR A 59 -19.11 -3.19 -4.32
N GLU A 60 -19.70 -4.37 -4.47
CA GLU A 60 -19.14 -5.68 -4.08
C GLU A 60 -18.20 -6.28 -5.15
N ALA A 61 -17.81 -5.51 -6.17
CA ALA A 61 -16.87 -5.97 -7.18
C ALA A 61 -15.46 -6.16 -6.60
N GLU A 62 -14.64 -6.93 -7.31
CA GLU A 62 -13.20 -7.03 -7.01
C GLU A 62 -12.48 -5.76 -7.46
N TYR A 63 -11.62 -5.23 -6.60
CA TYR A 63 -10.88 -4.00 -6.85
C TYR A 63 -9.39 -4.23 -6.96
N ARG A 64 -8.76 -3.36 -7.75
CA ARG A 64 -7.33 -3.33 -7.96
C ARG A 64 -6.75 -1.96 -7.72
N PHE A 65 -5.50 -1.95 -7.27
CA PHE A 65 -4.67 -0.76 -7.13
C PHE A 65 -3.78 -0.60 -8.36
N CYS A 66 -3.82 0.57 -8.99
CA CYS A 66 -2.93 0.91 -10.09
C CYS A 66 -1.55 1.34 -9.58
N SER A 67 -0.52 0.54 -9.86
CA SER A 67 0.85 0.76 -9.36
C SER A 67 1.69 1.73 -10.20
N ASN A 68 1.13 2.33 -11.25
CA ASN A 68 1.85 3.28 -12.11
C ASN A 68 1.93 4.67 -11.47
N PRO A 69 3.13 5.21 -11.14
CA PRO A 69 3.28 6.55 -10.56
C PRO A 69 2.75 7.69 -11.42
N ALA A 70 2.62 7.49 -12.74
CA ALA A 70 2.16 8.51 -13.69
C ALA A 70 0.65 8.49 -13.96
N CYS A 71 -0.09 7.58 -13.33
CA CYS A 71 -1.53 7.44 -13.53
C CYS A 71 -2.28 7.90 -12.27
N ASP A 72 -3.19 8.86 -12.41
CA ASP A 72 -3.96 9.38 -11.27
C ASP A 72 -5.00 8.41 -10.72
N VAL A 73 -5.36 7.36 -11.48
CA VAL A 73 -6.18 6.26 -10.95
C VAL A 73 -5.42 5.57 -9.81
N VAL A 74 -6.09 5.44 -8.68
CA VAL A 74 -5.60 4.70 -7.51
C VAL A 74 -6.29 3.34 -7.46
N TYR A 75 -7.62 3.32 -7.41
CA TYR A 75 -8.43 2.10 -7.36
C TYR A 75 -9.35 1.99 -8.56
N PHE A 76 -9.60 0.78 -9.02
CA PHE A 76 -10.56 0.50 -10.08
C PHE A 76 -11.10 -0.92 -9.94
N THR A 77 -12.32 -1.16 -10.44
CA THR A 77 -12.90 -2.51 -10.50
C THR A 77 -12.25 -3.35 -11.59
N GLU A 78 -12.21 -4.67 -11.40
CA GLU A 78 -12.00 -5.57 -12.54
C GLU A 78 -13.26 -5.57 -13.42
N GLY A 79 -13.17 -4.99 -14.62
CA GLY A 79 -14.30 -4.85 -15.55
C GLY A 79 -15.11 -3.58 -15.31
N VAL A 80 -16.37 -3.59 -15.75
CA VAL A 80 -17.23 -2.41 -15.74
C VAL A 80 -17.60 -2.02 -14.30
N GLY A 81 -17.16 -0.84 -13.88
CA GLY A 81 -17.47 -0.32 -12.55
C GLY A 81 -16.71 0.96 -12.21
N PRO A 82 -16.77 1.40 -10.95
CA PRO A 82 -16.14 2.64 -10.52
C PRO A 82 -14.61 2.58 -10.54
N ALA A 83 -14.02 3.70 -10.93
CA ALA A 83 -12.64 4.03 -10.66
C ALA A 83 -12.55 5.23 -9.70
N PHE A 84 -11.49 5.24 -8.89
CA PHE A 84 -11.18 6.27 -7.91
C PHE A 84 -9.77 6.80 -8.14
N VAL A 85 -9.64 8.12 -8.18
CA VAL A 85 -8.38 8.82 -8.46
C VAL A 85 -7.73 9.34 -7.17
N THR A 86 -6.53 9.90 -7.27
CA THR A 86 -5.78 10.47 -6.13
C THR A 86 -6.61 11.45 -5.30
N ASN A 87 -7.40 12.30 -5.95
CA ASN A 87 -8.26 13.29 -5.29
C ASN A 87 -9.51 12.69 -4.61
N ASP A 88 -9.83 11.42 -4.82
CA ASP A 88 -10.94 10.72 -4.16
C ASP A 88 -10.53 10.17 -2.78
N LEU A 89 -9.23 10.15 -2.47
CA LEU A 89 -8.71 9.67 -1.20
C LEU A 89 -8.58 10.81 -0.18
N ARG A 90 -8.73 10.47 1.09
CA ARG A 90 -8.52 11.39 2.23
C ARG A 90 -7.05 11.59 2.59
N LEU A 91 -6.15 10.88 1.91
CA LEU A 91 -4.71 10.96 2.14
C LEU A 91 -3.95 10.98 0.81
N ARG A 92 -2.74 11.54 0.84
CA ARG A 92 -1.84 11.61 -0.32
C ARG A 92 -1.20 10.25 -0.56
N VAL A 93 -1.38 9.69 -1.75
CA VAL A 93 -0.72 8.44 -2.14
C VAL A 93 0.72 8.73 -2.57
N GLY A 94 1.70 8.45 -1.72
CA GLY A 94 3.12 8.70 -1.98
C GLY A 94 3.62 8.12 -3.31
N LEU A 95 3.19 6.93 -3.72
CA LEU A 95 3.54 6.35 -5.03
C LEU A 95 3.12 7.24 -6.22
N LYS A 96 2.07 8.05 -6.04
CA LYS A 96 1.51 8.95 -7.06
C LYS A 96 1.99 10.39 -6.91
N ALA A 97 2.65 10.72 -5.80
CA ALA A 97 3.13 12.06 -5.52
C ALA A 97 4.30 12.44 -6.46
N LYS A 98 4.28 13.66 -7.00
CA LYS A 98 5.35 14.21 -7.85
C LYS A 98 6.36 15.07 -7.10
N GLU A 99 5.95 15.55 -5.94
CA GLU A 99 6.69 16.45 -5.07
C GLU A 99 6.50 16.02 -3.61
N ASP A 100 7.22 16.66 -2.70
CA ASP A 100 7.06 16.39 -1.28
C ASP A 100 5.69 16.83 -0.75
N PRO A 101 5.16 16.17 0.30
CA PRO A 101 5.72 14.98 0.94
C PRO A 101 5.43 13.68 0.17
N ILE A 102 6.46 12.86 -0.06
CA ILE A 102 6.35 11.52 -0.66
C ILE A 102 6.37 10.49 0.49
N GLN A 103 5.18 10.05 0.91
CA GLN A 103 5.06 9.07 2.00
C GLN A 103 5.39 7.65 1.53
N LEU A 104 6.33 7.00 2.21
CA LEU A 104 6.76 5.63 1.89
C LEU A 104 6.18 4.61 2.87
N CYS A 105 6.22 4.91 4.17
CA CYS A 105 5.67 4.05 5.22
C CYS A 105 4.50 4.71 5.93
N TYR A 106 3.28 4.21 5.68
CA TYR A 106 2.06 4.71 6.33
C TYR A 106 1.88 4.23 7.77
N CYS A 107 2.58 3.16 8.18
CA CYS A 107 2.51 2.64 9.55
C CYS A 107 3.32 3.50 10.52
N PHE A 108 4.55 3.86 10.14
CA PHE A 108 5.51 4.52 11.02
C PHE A 108 5.87 5.95 10.58
N GLY A 109 5.23 6.46 9.51
CA GLY A 109 5.37 7.87 9.12
C GLY A 109 6.69 8.21 8.44
N PHE A 110 7.34 7.26 7.75
CA PHE A 110 8.55 7.56 6.98
C PHE A 110 8.22 8.09 5.59
N PHE A 111 8.93 9.15 5.21
CA PHE A 111 8.86 9.85 3.93
C PHE A 111 10.19 9.71 3.18
N GLU A 112 10.18 10.01 1.88
CA GLU A 112 11.41 10.06 1.09
C GLU A 112 12.40 11.11 1.62
N ALA A 113 11.90 12.22 2.17
CA ALA A 113 12.73 13.25 2.77
C ALA A 113 13.61 12.71 3.91
N ASP A 114 13.09 11.79 4.75
CA ASP A 114 13.85 11.18 5.85
C ASP A 114 15.04 10.35 5.32
N LEU A 115 14.83 9.61 4.23
CA LEU A 115 15.91 8.86 3.56
C LEU A 115 16.97 9.81 3.02
N ARG A 116 16.54 10.87 2.31
CA ARG A 116 17.45 11.88 1.77
C ARG A 116 18.28 12.54 2.87
N GLU A 117 17.66 12.86 4.00
CA GLU A 117 18.32 13.48 5.14
C GLU A 117 19.39 12.55 5.76
N GLU A 118 19.08 11.28 6.03
CA GLU A 118 20.07 10.34 6.57
C GLU A 118 21.24 10.11 5.60
N ILE A 119 20.94 9.96 4.31
CA ILE A 119 21.94 9.74 3.26
C ILE A 119 22.85 10.96 3.15
N ALA A 120 22.31 12.18 3.11
CA ALA A 120 23.10 13.40 3.03
C ALA A 120 24.05 13.56 4.23
N LYS A 121 23.63 13.11 5.42
CA LYS A 121 24.43 13.21 6.66
C LYS A 121 25.49 12.11 6.79
N THR A 122 25.21 10.91 6.30
CA THR A 122 26.01 9.71 6.66
C THR A 122 26.50 8.90 5.47
N GLY A 123 26.09 9.24 4.25
CA GLY A 123 26.33 8.45 3.05
C GLY A 123 25.46 7.18 2.95
N GLN A 124 24.63 6.89 3.96
CA GLN A 124 23.79 5.69 4.04
C GLN A 124 22.48 5.98 4.79
N THR A 125 21.60 4.98 4.92
CA THR A 125 20.39 5.10 5.75
C THR A 125 20.06 3.77 6.42
N ALA A 126 19.55 3.85 7.65
CA ALA A 126 19.12 2.69 8.43
C ALA A 126 17.59 2.52 8.44
N ILE A 127 16.84 3.41 7.77
CA ILE A 127 15.37 3.41 7.76
C ILE A 127 14.78 2.06 7.29
N PRO A 128 15.25 1.43 6.19
CA PRO A 128 14.74 0.12 5.78
C PRO A 128 14.88 -0.94 6.88
N GLN A 129 16.01 -0.95 7.59
CA GLN A 129 16.31 -1.90 8.66
C GLN A 129 15.44 -1.63 9.90
N ARG A 130 15.23 -0.36 10.26
CA ARG A 130 14.31 0.03 11.36
C ARG A 130 12.88 -0.42 11.07
N ILE A 131 12.39 -0.20 9.85
CA ILE A 131 11.07 -0.67 9.42
C ILE A 131 10.99 -2.20 9.48
N ALA A 132 12.00 -2.91 8.96
CA ALA A 132 12.05 -4.37 8.99
C ALA A 132 12.03 -4.93 10.41
N ALA A 133 12.70 -4.28 11.38
CA ALA A 133 12.67 -4.69 12.77
C ALA A 133 11.26 -4.57 13.38
N LEU A 134 10.56 -3.47 13.13
CA LEU A 134 9.18 -3.27 13.61
C LEU A 134 8.18 -4.20 12.92
N LEU A 135 8.39 -4.52 11.63
CA LEU A 135 7.60 -5.52 10.90
C LEU A 135 7.73 -6.91 11.55
N LYS A 136 8.95 -7.33 11.91
CA LYS A 136 9.18 -8.62 12.59
C LYS A 136 8.52 -8.70 13.97
N GLN A 137 8.27 -7.57 14.61
CA GLN A 137 7.55 -7.47 15.88
C GLN A 137 6.02 -7.42 15.71
N GLY A 138 5.50 -7.50 14.48
CA GLY A 138 4.06 -7.43 14.23
C GLY A 138 3.47 -6.01 14.41
N MET A 139 4.31 -4.98 14.47
CA MET A 139 3.87 -3.61 14.81
C MET A 139 3.24 -2.85 13.64
N CYS A 140 3.03 -3.49 12.49
CA CYS A 140 2.50 -2.83 11.30
C CYS A 140 1.04 -3.18 11.05
N SER A 141 0.38 -2.33 10.27
CA SER A 141 -0.96 -2.59 9.73
C SER A 141 -1.00 -2.22 8.25
N CYS A 142 0.00 -2.66 7.48
CA CYS A 142 0.10 -2.32 6.05
C CYS A 142 -1.17 -2.62 5.25
N PRO A 143 -1.87 -3.76 5.46
CA PRO A 143 -3.12 -4.05 4.73
C PRO A 143 -4.22 -3.00 4.91
N THR A 144 -4.22 -2.24 6.00
CA THR A 144 -5.26 -1.23 6.30
C THR A 144 -4.75 0.21 6.29
N ARG A 145 -3.43 0.43 6.35
CA ARG A 145 -2.81 1.77 6.38
C ARG A 145 -2.15 2.16 5.07
N ASN A 146 -1.66 1.21 4.28
CA ASN A 146 -1.03 1.50 2.99
C ASN A 146 -2.11 1.48 1.89
N PRO A 147 -2.26 2.53 1.07
CA PRO A 147 -3.23 2.54 -0.03
C PRO A 147 -3.10 1.36 -0.97
N SER A 148 -1.90 0.81 -1.17
CA SER A 148 -1.69 -0.36 -2.02
C SER A 148 -2.11 -1.70 -1.39
N GLY A 149 -2.46 -1.72 -0.10
CA GLY A 149 -2.66 -2.94 0.67
C GLY A 149 -1.39 -3.77 0.90
N ALA A 150 -0.25 -3.37 0.34
CA ALA A 150 1.01 -4.11 0.38
C ALA A 150 1.97 -3.60 1.48
N CYS A 151 2.96 -4.42 1.82
CA CYS A 151 4.05 -4.01 2.70
C CYS A 151 4.85 -2.85 2.11
N CYS A 152 5.06 -1.80 2.90
CA CYS A 152 5.80 -0.60 2.49
C CYS A 152 7.29 -0.85 2.19
N LEU A 153 7.88 -1.92 2.75
CA LEU A 153 9.32 -2.19 2.66
C LEU A 153 9.81 -2.32 1.22
N GLY A 154 8.97 -2.80 0.31
CA GLY A 154 9.29 -2.87 -1.13
C GLY A 154 9.58 -1.48 -1.72
N GLU A 155 8.68 -0.53 -1.51
CA GLU A 155 8.86 0.85 -2.00
C GLU A 155 9.97 1.60 -1.26
N VAL A 156 10.09 1.42 0.06
CA VAL A 156 11.21 1.98 0.84
C VAL A 156 12.56 1.50 0.30
N THR A 157 12.70 0.21 0.03
CA THR A 157 13.96 -0.38 -0.49
C THR A 157 14.26 0.12 -1.90
N LYS A 158 13.25 0.17 -2.78
CA LYS A 158 13.41 0.72 -4.14
C LYS A 158 13.87 2.18 -4.10
N THR A 159 13.23 3.00 -3.28
CA THR A 159 13.59 4.42 -3.11
C THR A 159 14.99 4.58 -2.53
N THR A 160 15.36 3.78 -1.52
CA THR A 160 16.72 3.79 -0.95
C THR A 160 17.78 3.51 -2.03
N LYS A 161 17.58 2.48 -2.86
CA LYS A 161 18.50 2.15 -3.96
C LYS A 161 18.60 3.28 -4.99
N ARG A 162 17.47 3.89 -5.35
CA ARG A 162 17.45 5.04 -6.28
C ARG A 162 18.24 6.23 -5.72
N LEU A 163 18.05 6.57 -4.45
CA LEU A 163 18.74 7.70 -3.83
C LEU A 163 20.24 7.47 -3.68
N LEU A 164 20.66 6.27 -3.27
CA LEU A 164 22.09 5.92 -3.16
C LEU A 164 22.76 5.79 -4.53
N GLY A 165 22.06 5.29 -5.55
CA GLY A 165 22.59 5.20 -6.92
C GLY A 165 22.69 6.55 -7.62
N GLY A 166 21.85 7.52 -7.25
CA GLY A 166 21.92 8.90 -7.75
C GLY A 166 22.96 9.77 -7.04
N ALA A 167 23.37 9.42 -5.83
CA ALA A 167 24.36 10.16 -5.05
C ALA A 167 25.80 10.05 -5.59
N GLY A 168 26.06 9.14 -6.54
CA GLY A 168 27.37 8.98 -7.19
C GLY A 168 27.53 9.73 -8.53
N ALA A 169 26.58 10.59 -8.90
CA ALA A 169 26.56 11.29 -10.20
C ALA A 169 26.56 12.83 -10.07
N ALA A 170 26.82 13.36 -8.87
CA ALA A 170 27.00 14.79 -8.62
C ALA A 170 28.41 15.04 -8.09
N ASP A 171 29.36 15.13 -9.03
CA ASP A 171 30.68 15.76 -8.88
C ASP A 171 30.79 16.89 -9.92
#